data_AF-A0AA40YM16-F1
#
_entry.id   AF-A0AA40YM16-F1
#
_cell.length_a   1.000
_cell.length_b   1.000
_cell.length_c   1.000
_cell.angle_alpha   90.00
_cell.angle_beta   90.00
_cell.angle_gamma   90.00
#
_symmetry.space_group_name_H-M   'P 1'
#
loop_
_entity.id
_entity.type
_entity.pdbx_description
1 polymer ?
#
loop_
_entity_poly.entity_id
_entity_poly.type
_entity_poly.pdbx_seq_one_letter_code
_entity_poly.pdbx_strand_id
1 'polypeptide(L)'
;MTEDTAVRFAELIAAKSNTKFDKQTFLENFRKGAASKAEDIPEVSGVLAEKIAKFKRGETRKYYPMSLFTSEDIKHFTFEKWKANTPARKAVGVSAFMAGRQLAQQNSNYVFVGPAGTGKTALAVAVMNKLADVKSIMFVNLVALRSTMLASIDDERAKQDYNLIIRGMKEVELLVMDDFGKESGAGGATDKMTEILYSIVNARIGKSTIVTTNDNLSQLRSKYDESLTSRLIPKDEQKIVLFKDIDDYREA
;
A
#
# COMPACT_ATOMS: atom_id res chain seq x y z
N MET A 1 -16.55 8.21 23.75
CA MET A 1 -15.60 7.67 24.75
C MET A 1 -16.13 8.04 26.13
N THR A 2 -16.21 7.11 27.09
CA THR A 2 -16.68 7.41 28.46
C THR A 2 -15.57 8.08 29.28
N GLU A 3 -15.92 8.82 30.34
CA GLU A 3 -14.94 9.43 31.26
C GLU A 3 -13.97 8.38 31.84
N ASP A 4 -14.49 7.22 32.21
CA ASP A 4 -13.69 6.12 32.75
C ASP A 4 -12.68 5.59 31.73
N THR A 5 -13.09 5.44 30.47
CA THR A 5 -12.20 5.03 29.37
C THR A 5 -11.12 6.10 29.11
N ALA A 6 -11.50 7.38 29.16
CA ALA A 6 -10.60 8.51 28.93
C ALA A 6 -9.53 8.62 30.02
N VAL A 7 -9.94 8.50 31.29
CA VAL A 7 -9.05 8.50 32.45
C VAL A 7 -8.10 7.32 32.41
N ARG A 8 -8.59 6.11 32.13
CA ARG A 8 -7.75 4.91 32.10
C ARG A 8 -6.69 4.99 31.00
N PHE A 9 -7.02 5.62 29.87
CA PHE A 9 -6.08 5.91 28.80
C PHE A 9 -5.03 6.94 29.24
N ALA A 10 -5.44 8.02 29.89
CA ALA A 10 -4.56 9.07 30.39
C ALA A 10 -3.61 8.58 31.52
N GLU A 11 -4.11 7.77 32.46
CA GLU A 11 -3.32 7.12 33.52
C GLU A 11 -2.23 6.21 32.92
N LEU A 12 -2.59 5.42 31.90
CA LEU A 12 -1.67 4.51 31.22
C LEU A 12 -0.57 5.27 30.45
N ILE A 13 -0.89 6.44 29.89
CA ILE A 13 0.06 7.33 29.24
C ILE A 13 1.01 7.97 30.25
N ALA A 14 0.48 8.47 31.37
CA ALA A 14 1.25 9.11 32.44
C ALA A 14 2.27 8.14 33.06
N ALA A 15 1.84 6.91 33.34
CA ALA A 15 2.70 5.83 33.82
C ALA A 15 3.84 5.52 32.84
N LYS A 16 3.56 5.47 31.52
CA LYS A 16 4.57 5.21 30.47
C LYS A 16 5.47 6.40 30.14
N SER A 17 5.18 7.59 30.64
CA SER A 17 5.95 8.81 30.39
C SER A 17 6.66 9.35 31.64
N ASN A 18 6.46 8.70 32.79
CA ASN A 18 6.92 9.18 34.10
C ASN A 18 6.44 10.61 34.40
N THR A 19 5.24 10.94 33.92
CA THR A 19 4.63 12.26 34.07
C THR A 19 3.56 12.21 35.15
N LYS A 20 3.45 13.26 35.96
CA LYS A 20 2.41 13.36 36.99
C LYS A 20 1.05 13.61 36.32
N PHE A 21 0.07 12.76 36.61
CA PHE A 21 -1.30 12.89 36.09
C PHE A 21 -2.23 13.45 37.16
N ASP A 22 -2.82 14.61 36.88
CA ASP A 22 -3.91 15.16 37.68
C ASP A 22 -5.26 14.76 37.07
N LYS A 23 -5.85 13.71 37.64
CA LYS A 23 -7.14 13.18 37.23
C LYS A 23 -8.27 14.19 37.35
N GLN A 24 -8.21 15.08 38.34
CA GLN A 24 -9.29 16.00 38.65
C GLN A 24 -9.32 17.14 37.63
N THR A 25 -8.17 17.74 37.34
CA THR A 25 -8.03 18.76 36.28
C THR A 25 -8.35 18.17 34.89
N PHE A 26 -7.93 16.93 34.62
CA PHE A 26 -8.23 16.26 33.35
C PHE A 26 -9.74 16.07 33.14
N LEU A 27 -10.46 15.54 34.14
CA LEU A 27 -11.90 15.35 34.06
C LEU A 27 -12.67 16.66 33.94
N GLU A 28 -12.21 17.72 34.61
CA GLU A 28 -12.84 19.04 34.50
C GLU A 28 -12.72 19.61 33.08
N ASN A 29 -11.56 19.46 32.45
CA ASN A 29 -11.33 19.86 31.06
C ASN A 29 -12.06 18.94 30.05
N PHE A 30 -12.14 17.64 30.33
CA PHE A 30 -12.87 16.65 29.51
C PHE A 30 -14.38 16.97 29.48
N ARG A 31 -14.96 17.29 30.64
CA ARG A 31 -16.37 17.69 30.79
C ARG A 31 -16.68 19.02 30.12
N LYS A 32 -15.74 19.97 30.15
CA LYS A 32 -15.85 21.26 29.45
C LYS A 32 -15.65 21.15 27.93
N GLY A 33 -15.41 19.94 27.41
CA GLY A 33 -15.15 19.71 25.98
C GLY A 33 -13.77 20.20 25.50
N ALA A 34 -12.95 20.72 26.42
CA ALA A 34 -11.62 21.26 26.13
C ALA A 34 -10.55 20.16 26.03
N ALA A 35 -10.77 18.99 26.63
CA ALA A 35 -9.91 17.82 26.49
C ALA A 35 -10.71 16.67 25.90
N SER A 36 -11.00 16.74 24.60
CA SER A 36 -11.70 15.67 23.88
C SER A 36 -10.73 14.64 23.32
N LYS A 37 -9.46 15.03 23.16
CA LYS A 37 -8.36 14.21 22.65
C LYS A 37 -7.13 14.42 23.51
N ALA A 38 -6.26 13.42 23.53
CA ALA A 38 -5.04 13.48 24.33
C ALA A 38 -4.03 14.55 23.81
N GLU A 39 -4.29 15.10 22.62
CA GLU A 39 -3.61 16.23 21.98
C GLU A 39 -3.87 17.58 22.68
N ASP A 40 -4.91 17.69 23.51
CA ASP A 40 -5.38 18.95 24.12
C ASP A 40 -4.61 19.35 25.42
N ILE A 41 -3.68 18.52 25.89
CA ILE A 41 -2.90 18.78 27.11
C ILE A 41 -1.52 19.36 26.71
N PRO A 42 -1.21 20.64 27.00
CA PRO A 42 -0.07 21.36 26.39
C PRO A 42 1.32 20.74 26.58
N GLU A 43 1.66 20.23 27.77
CA GLU A 43 2.96 19.58 28.05
C GLU A 43 3.00 18.12 27.57
N VAL A 44 1.84 17.50 27.39
CA VAL A 44 1.71 16.11 26.92
C VAL A 44 1.57 16.07 25.40
N SER A 45 1.11 17.15 24.74
CA SER A 45 0.77 17.15 23.32
C SER A 45 1.97 16.91 22.42
N GLY A 46 3.15 17.46 22.73
CA GLY A 46 4.36 17.24 21.93
C GLY A 46 4.85 15.79 22.00
N VAL A 47 5.06 15.27 23.21
CA VAL A 47 5.54 13.90 23.44
C VAL A 47 4.50 12.86 23.01
N LEU A 48 3.22 13.14 23.22
CA LEU A 48 2.14 12.24 22.84
C LEU A 48 1.86 12.28 21.35
N ALA A 49 1.88 13.46 20.70
CA ALA A 49 1.80 13.54 19.24
C ALA A 49 2.97 12.81 18.59
N GLU A 50 4.18 12.90 19.16
CA GLU A 50 5.34 12.15 18.67
C GLU A 50 5.16 10.64 18.87
N LYS A 51 4.69 10.19 20.05
CA LYS A 51 4.41 8.77 20.32
C LYS A 51 3.28 8.23 19.44
N ILE A 52 2.20 8.99 19.23
CA ILE A 52 1.10 8.65 18.32
C ILE A 52 1.62 8.59 16.88
N ALA A 53 2.44 9.56 16.45
CA ALA A 53 3.04 9.55 15.12
C ALA A 53 4.01 8.38 14.94
N LYS A 54 4.77 8.00 15.97
CA LYS A 54 5.66 6.82 15.95
C LYS A 54 4.86 5.52 15.90
N PHE A 55 3.79 5.41 16.69
CA PHE A 55 2.89 4.26 16.68
C PHE A 55 2.20 4.12 15.32
N LYS A 56 1.60 5.21 14.80
CA LYS A 56 1.01 5.25 13.46
C LYS A 56 2.01 4.87 12.39
N ARG A 57 3.24 5.42 12.42
CA ARG A 57 4.33 5.02 11.50
C ARG A 57 4.68 3.53 11.60
N GLY A 58 4.66 2.97 12.82
CA GLY A 58 4.84 1.54 13.05
C GLY A 58 3.75 0.71 12.37
N GLU A 59 2.48 1.09 12.56
CA GLU A 59 1.33 0.43 11.94
C GLU A 59 1.34 0.57 10.41
N THR A 60 1.64 1.76 9.87
CA THR A 60 1.67 1.99 8.41
C THR A 60 2.87 1.33 7.72
N ARG A 61 3.96 1.06 8.44
CA ARG A 61 5.14 0.37 7.87
C ARG A 61 5.24 -1.08 8.27
N LYS A 62 4.30 -1.61 9.05
CA LYS A 62 4.28 -3.00 9.54
C LYS A 62 4.50 -4.05 8.44
N TYR A 63 3.88 -3.86 7.28
CA TYR A 63 3.95 -4.82 6.15
C TYR A 63 5.08 -4.50 5.15
N TYR A 64 5.72 -3.33 5.28
CA TYR A 64 6.75 -2.90 4.35
C TYR A 64 7.95 -3.86 4.28
N PRO A 65 8.48 -4.42 5.40
CA PRO A 65 9.54 -5.41 5.38
C PRO A 65 9.18 -6.73 4.66
N MET A 66 7.90 -7.04 4.50
CA MET A 66 7.43 -8.23 3.77
C MET A 66 7.34 -7.99 2.25
N SER A 67 7.66 -6.78 1.78
CA SER A 67 7.55 -6.43 0.37
C SER A 67 8.58 -7.16 -0.49
N LEU A 68 8.15 -7.62 -1.66
CA LEU A 68 9.01 -8.26 -2.67
C LEU A 68 9.37 -7.25 -3.75
N PHE A 69 10.35 -6.40 -3.47
CA PHE A 69 10.91 -5.46 -4.45
C PHE A 69 11.85 -6.17 -5.44
N THR A 70 11.93 -5.65 -6.66
CA THR A 70 12.84 -6.15 -7.70
C THR A 70 14.26 -5.60 -7.58
N SER A 71 14.45 -4.48 -6.86
CA SER A 71 15.75 -3.85 -6.60
C SER A 71 15.64 -2.93 -5.37
N GLU A 72 16.79 -2.56 -4.78
CA GLU A 72 16.80 -1.62 -3.66
C GLU A 72 16.57 -0.16 -4.12
N ASP A 73 16.95 0.17 -5.35
CA ASP A 73 16.78 1.53 -5.89
C ASP A 73 15.31 1.92 -6.06
N ILE A 74 14.49 0.97 -6.55
CA ILE A 74 13.06 1.25 -6.80
C ILE A 74 12.28 1.46 -5.50
N LYS A 75 12.71 0.81 -4.41
CA LYS A 75 12.06 0.84 -3.09
C LYS A 75 11.89 2.26 -2.54
N HIS A 76 12.84 3.14 -2.84
CA HIS A 76 12.87 4.54 -2.40
C HIS A 76 12.55 5.53 -3.52
N PHE A 77 11.87 5.08 -4.58
CA PHE A 77 11.44 5.96 -5.65
C PHE A 77 10.30 6.89 -5.18
N THR A 78 10.36 8.16 -5.58
CA THR A 78 9.39 9.20 -5.21
C THR A 78 9.06 10.08 -6.43
N PHE A 79 8.02 10.90 -6.34
CA PHE A 79 7.64 11.80 -7.44
C PHE A 79 8.72 12.82 -7.78
N GLU A 80 9.54 13.22 -6.82
CA GLU A 80 10.67 14.14 -7.01
C GLU A 80 11.76 13.54 -7.91
N LYS A 81 11.88 12.20 -7.95
CA LYS A 81 12.81 11.48 -8.83
C LYS A 81 12.25 11.27 -10.24
N TRP A 82 10.96 11.51 -10.48
CA TRP A 82 10.32 11.32 -11.78
C TRP A 82 10.76 12.41 -12.77
N LYS A 83 11.39 12.02 -13.87
CA LYS A 83 11.88 12.94 -14.90
C LYS A 83 10.74 13.29 -15.87
N ALA A 84 9.92 14.27 -15.53
CA ALA A 84 8.80 14.76 -16.35
C ALA A 84 9.25 15.71 -17.48
N ASN A 85 10.27 15.32 -18.25
CA ASN A 85 10.90 16.15 -19.29
C ASN A 85 10.19 16.13 -20.65
N THR A 86 9.23 15.22 -20.85
CA THR A 86 8.39 15.17 -22.05
C THR A 86 6.91 15.37 -21.69
N PRO A 87 6.05 15.84 -22.62
CA PRO A 87 4.62 15.95 -22.38
C PRO A 87 3.98 14.62 -21.93
N ALA A 88 4.38 13.50 -22.54
CA ALA A 88 3.89 12.17 -22.19
C ALA A 88 4.27 11.77 -20.75
N ARG A 89 5.54 11.94 -20.36
CA ARG A 89 6.01 11.68 -18.98
C ARG A 89 5.34 12.58 -17.95
N LYS A 90 5.12 13.85 -18.30
CA LYS A 90 4.40 14.80 -17.44
C LYS A 90 2.95 14.36 -17.24
N ALA A 91 2.26 13.96 -18.31
CA ALA A 91 0.88 13.50 -18.25
C ALA A 91 0.73 12.29 -17.32
N VAL A 92 1.52 11.23 -17.49
CA VAL A 92 1.42 10.05 -16.61
C VAL A 92 1.85 10.33 -15.18
N GLY A 93 2.84 11.20 -14.98
CA GLY A 93 3.25 11.66 -13.64
C GLY A 93 2.11 12.36 -12.91
N VAL A 94 1.38 13.25 -13.61
CA VAL A 94 0.19 13.92 -13.08
C VAL A 94 -0.93 12.90 -12.78
N SER A 95 -1.22 11.99 -13.71
CA SER A 95 -2.25 10.96 -13.49
C SER A 95 -1.94 10.07 -12.29
N ALA A 96 -0.69 9.62 -12.14
CA ALA A 96 -0.25 8.84 -10.98
C ALA A 96 -0.33 9.66 -9.68
N PHE A 97 0.06 10.94 -9.70
CA PHE A 97 -0.07 11.82 -8.54
C PHE A 97 -1.52 12.01 -8.11
N MET A 98 -2.42 12.22 -9.08
CA MET A 98 -3.86 12.33 -8.83
C MET A 98 -4.45 11.02 -8.31
N ALA A 99 -4.01 9.87 -8.81
CA ALA A 99 -4.36 8.56 -8.26
C ALA A 99 -3.97 8.46 -6.77
N GLY A 100 -2.76 8.89 -6.40
CA GLY A 100 -2.32 8.94 -5.01
C GLY A 100 -3.19 9.85 -4.14
N ARG A 101 -3.57 11.03 -4.63
CA ARG A 101 -4.49 11.94 -3.91
C ARG A 101 -5.87 11.32 -3.68
N GLN A 102 -6.38 10.58 -4.66
CA GLN A 102 -7.68 9.92 -4.54
C GLN A 102 -7.59 8.74 -3.58
N LEU A 103 -6.52 7.95 -3.67
CA LEU A 103 -6.25 6.82 -2.78
C LEU A 103 -6.06 7.26 -1.32
N ALA A 104 -5.58 8.48 -1.06
CA ALA A 104 -5.53 9.02 0.29
C ALA A 104 -6.93 9.19 0.92
N GLN A 105 -7.94 9.46 0.10
CA GLN A 105 -9.30 9.81 0.56
C GLN A 105 -10.26 8.63 0.52
N GLN A 106 -10.11 7.75 -0.47
CA GLN A 106 -11.00 6.61 -0.67
C GLN A 106 -10.24 5.36 -1.10
N ASN A 107 -10.75 4.20 -0.71
CA ASN A 107 -10.21 2.93 -1.17
C ASN A 107 -10.70 2.63 -2.59
N SER A 108 -9.77 2.32 -3.49
CA SER A 108 -10.09 1.92 -4.86
C SER A 108 -8.92 1.18 -5.50
N ASN A 109 -9.19 0.51 -6.62
CA ASN A 109 -8.15 -0.12 -7.43
C ASN A 109 -7.74 0.80 -8.58
N TYR A 110 -6.44 0.82 -8.89
CA TYR A 110 -5.87 1.50 -10.05
C TYR A 110 -5.04 0.51 -10.88
N VAL A 111 -5.06 0.68 -12.20
CA VAL A 111 -4.25 -0.11 -13.13
C VAL A 111 -3.33 0.80 -13.90
N PHE A 112 -2.04 0.53 -13.84
CA PHE A 112 -0.99 1.23 -14.59
C PHE A 112 -0.58 0.28 -15.72
N VAL A 113 -0.91 0.65 -16.95
CA VAL A 113 -0.79 -0.25 -18.12
C VAL A 113 -0.01 0.40 -19.24
N GLY A 114 0.87 -0.36 -19.89
CA GLY A 114 1.64 0.11 -21.04
C GLY A 114 2.95 -0.67 -21.24
N PRO A 115 3.76 -0.35 -22.27
CA PRO A 115 4.97 -1.10 -22.62
C PRO A 115 6.00 -1.18 -21.49
N ALA A 116 6.91 -2.16 -21.57
CA ALA A 116 8.04 -2.27 -20.65
C ALA A 116 8.93 -1.02 -20.70
N GLY A 117 9.61 -0.69 -19.60
CA GLY A 117 10.53 0.46 -19.56
C GLY A 117 9.86 1.82 -19.36
N THR A 118 8.53 1.94 -19.45
CA THR A 118 7.83 3.26 -19.40
C THR A 118 7.68 3.89 -18.01
N GLY A 119 8.17 3.26 -16.94
CA GLY A 119 8.15 3.83 -15.58
C GLY A 119 6.92 3.50 -14.72
N LYS A 120 6.07 2.55 -15.11
CA LYS A 120 4.87 2.12 -14.35
C LYS A 120 5.16 1.76 -12.90
N THR A 121 6.11 0.86 -12.68
CA THR A 121 6.53 0.41 -11.35
C THR A 121 7.06 1.57 -10.52
N ALA A 122 7.87 2.44 -11.12
CA ALA A 122 8.43 3.61 -10.44
C ALA A 122 7.34 4.57 -9.96
N LEU A 123 6.37 4.92 -10.81
CA LEU A 123 5.26 5.78 -10.41
C LEU A 123 4.30 5.09 -9.43
N ALA A 124 4.06 3.78 -9.53
CA ALA A 124 3.28 3.04 -8.55
C ALA A 124 3.94 3.05 -7.17
N VAL A 125 5.27 2.87 -7.11
CA VAL A 125 6.04 3.00 -5.87
C VAL A 125 6.07 4.44 -5.36
N ALA A 126 6.14 5.45 -6.22
CA ALA A 126 6.04 6.85 -5.81
C ALA A 126 4.69 7.15 -5.13
N VAL A 127 3.58 6.63 -5.68
CA VAL A 127 2.24 6.72 -5.07
C VAL A 127 2.23 6.02 -3.70
N MET A 128 2.71 4.79 -3.65
CA MET A 128 2.77 4.01 -2.41
C MET A 128 3.58 4.72 -1.32
N ASN A 129 4.79 5.20 -1.65
CA ASN A 129 5.67 5.89 -0.72
C ASN A 129 5.06 7.23 -0.25
N LYS A 130 4.32 7.94 -1.11
CA LYS A 130 3.60 9.16 -0.72
C LYS A 130 2.49 8.89 0.31
N LEU A 131 1.96 7.66 0.35
CA LEU A 131 0.89 7.25 1.26
C LEU A 131 1.38 6.49 2.49
N ALA A 132 2.69 6.25 2.62
CA ALA A 132 3.29 5.44 3.68
C ALA A 132 3.09 5.98 5.11
N ASP A 133 2.75 7.26 5.26
CA ASP A 133 2.49 7.89 6.57
C ASP A 133 1.01 7.87 6.97
N VAL A 134 0.11 7.53 6.04
CA VAL A 134 -1.34 7.54 6.25
C VAL A 134 -2.00 6.18 6.01
N LYS A 135 -1.34 5.27 5.29
CA LYS A 135 -1.80 3.92 5.02
C LYS A 135 -0.69 2.92 5.23
N SER A 136 -1.06 1.74 5.69
CA SER A 136 -0.20 0.58 5.59
C SER A 136 0.08 0.22 4.13
N ILE A 137 1.35 0.00 3.81
CA ILE A 137 1.80 -0.23 2.43
C ILE A 137 2.62 -1.51 2.27
N MET A 138 2.47 -2.14 1.10
CA MET A 138 3.25 -3.31 0.69
C MET A 138 3.39 -3.32 -0.83
N PHE A 139 4.59 -3.67 -1.29
CA PHE A 139 4.89 -3.88 -2.70
C PHE A 139 5.17 -5.37 -2.94
N VAL A 140 4.58 -5.96 -3.98
CA VAL A 140 4.84 -7.34 -4.35
C VAL A 140 4.99 -7.46 -5.85
N ASN A 141 6.19 -7.81 -6.31
CA ASN A 141 6.39 -8.32 -7.65
C ASN A 141 5.87 -9.76 -7.77
N LEU A 142 4.97 -10.00 -8.71
CA LEU A 142 4.26 -11.28 -8.81
C LEU A 142 5.13 -12.43 -9.35
N VAL A 143 6.19 -12.13 -10.09
CA VAL A 143 7.19 -13.12 -10.52
C VAL A 143 8.03 -13.58 -9.31
N ALA A 144 8.42 -12.66 -8.44
CA ALA A 144 9.10 -12.98 -7.18
C ALA A 144 8.18 -13.76 -6.22
N LEU A 145 6.90 -13.40 -6.16
CA LEU A 145 5.90 -14.15 -5.38
C LEU A 145 5.78 -15.59 -5.86
N ARG A 146 5.69 -15.81 -7.18
CA ARG A 146 5.66 -17.17 -7.76
C ARG A 146 6.92 -17.96 -7.40
N SER A 147 8.09 -17.33 -7.46
CA SER A 147 9.36 -17.98 -7.10
C SER A 147 9.38 -18.38 -5.62
N THR A 148 8.89 -17.50 -4.74
CA THR A 148 8.74 -17.77 -3.29
C THR A 148 7.74 -18.90 -3.02
N MET A 149 6.63 -18.93 -3.77
CA MET A 149 5.65 -20.02 -3.70
C MET A 149 6.27 -21.37 -4.09
N LEU A 150 7.10 -21.43 -5.13
CA LEU A 150 7.76 -22.68 -5.53
C LEU A 150 8.77 -23.14 -4.47
N ALA A 151 9.58 -22.23 -3.94
CA ALA A 151 10.51 -22.53 -2.85
C ALA A 151 9.81 -23.06 -1.58
N SER A 152 8.59 -22.58 -1.29
CA SER A 152 7.81 -23.02 -0.12
C SER A 152 7.36 -24.49 -0.13
N ILE A 153 7.52 -25.19 -1.25
CA ILE A 153 7.13 -26.60 -1.38
C ILE A 153 8.11 -27.49 -0.59
N ASP A 154 9.40 -27.20 -0.68
CA ASP A 154 10.47 -28.05 -0.15
C ASP A 154 11.24 -27.41 1.03
N ASP A 155 11.02 -26.11 1.31
CA ASP A 155 11.69 -25.38 2.38
C ASP A 155 10.67 -24.76 3.36
N GLU A 156 10.70 -25.23 4.62
CA GLU A 156 9.82 -24.76 5.69
C GLU A 156 10.04 -23.29 6.08
N ARG A 157 11.26 -22.74 5.96
CA ARG A 157 11.51 -21.31 6.16
C ARG A 157 10.89 -20.50 5.03
N ALA A 158 11.11 -20.91 3.77
CA ALA A 158 10.49 -20.27 2.63
C ALA A 158 8.95 -20.31 2.70
N LYS A 159 8.39 -21.38 3.27
CA LYS A 159 6.95 -21.51 3.54
C LYS A 159 6.45 -20.56 4.61
N GLN A 160 7.21 -20.33 5.68
CA GLN A 160 6.87 -19.30 6.68
C GLN A 160 6.87 -17.91 6.05
N ASP A 161 7.92 -17.57 5.30
CA ASP A 161 8.02 -16.28 4.60
C ASP A 161 6.88 -16.08 3.61
N TYR A 162 6.61 -17.10 2.78
CA TYR A 162 5.49 -17.12 1.86
C TYR A 162 4.15 -16.85 2.56
N ASN A 163 3.87 -17.54 3.68
CA ASN A 163 2.64 -17.35 4.43
C ASN A 163 2.52 -15.94 5.03
N LEU A 164 3.64 -15.37 5.50
CA LEU A 164 3.69 -13.98 5.98
C LEU A 164 3.40 -12.99 4.85
N ILE A 165 3.98 -13.20 3.67
CA ILE A 165 3.75 -12.37 2.49
C ILE A 165 2.27 -12.43 2.09
N ILE A 166 1.68 -13.61 1.96
CA ILE A 166 0.26 -13.76 1.60
C ILE A 166 -0.65 -13.09 2.64
N ARG A 167 -0.33 -13.24 3.93
CA ARG A 167 -1.07 -12.55 4.99
C ARG A 167 -0.96 -11.03 4.85
N GLY A 168 0.25 -10.51 4.63
CA GLY A 168 0.48 -9.08 4.40
C GLY A 168 -0.31 -8.55 3.19
N MET A 169 -0.28 -9.27 2.07
CA MET A 169 -1.04 -8.94 0.86
C MET A 169 -2.54 -8.88 1.11
N LYS A 170 -3.10 -9.69 2.01
CA LYS A 170 -4.52 -9.65 2.36
C LYS A 170 -4.85 -8.52 3.34
N GLU A 171 -3.96 -8.24 4.29
CA GLU A 171 -4.23 -7.34 5.41
C GLU A 171 -3.96 -5.86 5.07
N VAL A 172 -2.91 -5.56 4.31
CA VAL A 172 -2.42 -4.20 4.05
C VAL A 172 -3.46 -3.29 3.39
N GLU A 173 -3.49 -2.02 3.77
CA GLU A 173 -4.46 -1.04 3.26
C GLU A 173 -4.22 -0.67 1.79
N LEU A 174 -2.95 -0.53 1.39
CA LEU A 174 -2.53 -0.31 0.01
C LEU A 174 -1.50 -1.36 -0.43
N LEU A 175 -1.88 -2.17 -1.41
CA LEU A 175 -1.00 -3.16 -2.05
C LEU A 175 -0.64 -2.69 -3.46
N VAL A 176 0.65 -2.70 -3.79
CA VAL A 176 1.10 -2.64 -5.18
C VAL A 176 1.40 -4.06 -5.65
N MET A 177 0.65 -4.54 -6.64
CA MET A 177 0.94 -5.80 -7.35
C MET A 177 1.62 -5.46 -8.66
N ASP A 178 2.92 -5.75 -8.72
CA ASP A 178 3.76 -5.38 -9.85
C ASP A 178 3.89 -6.53 -10.86
N ASP A 179 3.91 -6.18 -12.15
CA ASP A 179 4.07 -7.06 -13.30
C ASP A 179 2.98 -8.14 -13.43
N PHE A 180 1.73 -7.77 -13.14
CA PHE A 180 0.57 -8.66 -13.31
C PHE A 180 0.42 -9.12 -14.75
N GLY A 181 0.31 -10.44 -14.94
CA GLY A 181 0.27 -11.10 -16.23
C GLY A 181 1.60 -11.76 -16.63
N LYS A 182 2.75 -11.37 -16.06
CA LYS A 182 4.05 -11.96 -16.41
C LYS A 182 4.34 -13.25 -15.63
N GLU A 183 3.81 -13.38 -14.43
CA GLU A 183 3.99 -14.56 -13.58
C GLU A 183 3.40 -15.82 -14.20
N SER A 184 2.48 -15.69 -15.15
CA SER A 184 1.89 -16.79 -15.92
C SER A 184 2.89 -17.47 -16.88
N GLY A 185 3.94 -16.78 -17.33
CA GLY A 185 4.81 -17.30 -18.39
C GLY A 185 4.06 -17.55 -19.72
N ALA A 186 4.66 -18.34 -20.62
CA ALA A 186 4.09 -18.59 -21.96
C ALA A 186 2.86 -19.53 -21.96
N GLY A 187 2.64 -20.29 -20.87
CA GLY A 187 1.59 -21.30 -20.77
C GLY A 187 0.30 -20.86 -20.05
N GLY A 188 0.19 -19.59 -19.65
CA GLY A 188 -0.93 -19.12 -18.81
C GLY A 188 -0.69 -19.33 -17.31
N ALA A 189 -1.50 -18.69 -16.47
CA ALA A 189 -1.32 -18.74 -15.03
C ALA A 189 -1.61 -20.16 -14.53
N THR A 190 -0.69 -20.73 -13.73
CA THR A 190 -0.94 -22.03 -13.10
C THR A 190 -2.15 -21.95 -12.17
N ASP A 191 -2.99 -22.98 -12.13
CA ASP A 191 -4.22 -23.03 -11.30
C ASP A 191 -3.97 -22.56 -9.87
N LYS A 192 -2.88 -23.04 -9.24
CA LYS A 192 -2.49 -22.65 -7.88
C LYS A 192 -2.24 -21.14 -7.73
N MET A 193 -1.52 -20.51 -8.67
CA MET A 193 -1.27 -19.06 -8.62
C MET A 193 -2.56 -18.27 -8.81
N THR A 194 -3.42 -18.72 -9.72
CA THR A 194 -4.75 -18.11 -9.94
C THR A 194 -5.61 -18.18 -8.69
N GLU A 195 -5.66 -19.34 -8.00
CA GLU A 195 -6.37 -19.51 -6.73
C GLU A 195 -5.86 -18.58 -5.63
N ILE A 196 -4.53 -18.44 -5.51
CA ILE A 196 -3.90 -17.56 -4.54
C ILE A 196 -4.25 -16.10 -4.82
N LEU A 197 -4.10 -15.64 -6.07
CA LEU A 197 -4.46 -14.29 -6.48
C LEU A 197 -5.95 -14.02 -6.25
N TYR A 198 -6.81 -14.99 -6.56
CA TYR A 198 -8.24 -14.91 -6.29
C TYR A 198 -8.54 -14.75 -4.79
N SER A 199 -7.87 -15.54 -3.95
CA SER A 199 -7.96 -15.45 -2.49
C SER A 199 -7.50 -14.08 -1.96
N ILE A 200 -6.42 -13.53 -2.52
CA ILE A 200 -5.90 -12.20 -2.16
C ILE A 200 -6.92 -11.13 -2.57
N VAL A 201 -7.33 -11.10 -3.84
CA VAL A 201 -8.23 -10.06 -4.36
C VAL A 201 -9.57 -10.05 -3.61
N ASN A 202 -10.10 -11.21 -3.24
CA ASN A 202 -11.32 -11.29 -2.41
C ASN A 202 -11.14 -10.72 -1.01
N ALA A 203 -10.04 -11.06 -0.33
CA ALA A 203 -9.76 -10.52 1.00
C ALA A 203 -9.52 -8.99 0.99
N ARG A 204 -9.31 -8.41 -0.20
CA ARG A 204 -9.05 -6.99 -0.43
C ARG A 204 -10.26 -6.20 -0.88
N ILE A 205 -11.48 -6.78 -0.90
CA ILE A 205 -12.70 -6.00 -1.15
C ILE A 205 -12.78 -4.87 -0.12
N GLY A 206 -12.91 -3.63 -0.60
CA GLY A 206 -12.91 -2.42 0.23
C GLY A 206 -11.53 -1.88 0.60
N LYS A 207 -10.43 -2.48 0.12
CA LYS A 207 -9.04 -1.99 0.27
C LYS A 207 -8.48 -1.47 -1.05
N SER A 208 -7.33 -0.79 -1.01
CA SER A 208 -6.74 -0.16 -2.20
C SER A 208 -5.70 -1.07 -2.86
N THR A 209 -5.77 -1.24 -4.18
CA THR A 209 -4.74 -2.01 -4.91
C THR A 209 -4.29 -1.27 -6.16
N ILE A 210 -2.98 -1.09 -6.34
CA ILE A 210 -2.41 -0.63 -7.60
C ILE A 210 -1.84 -1.85 -8.31
N VAL A 211 -2.15 -2.00 -9.59
CA VAL A 211 -1.61 -3.07 -10.44
C VAL A 211 -0.76 -2.44 -11.53
N THR A 212 0.42 -2.98 -11.78
CA THR A 212 1.17 -2.65 -13.00
C THR A 212 1.11 -3.83 -13.96
N THR A 213 0.97 -3.56 -15.26
CA THR A 213 0.92 -4.61 -16.28
C THR A 213 1.40 -4.11 -17.63
N ASN A 214 2.01 -5.02 -18.40
CA ASN A 214 2.34 -4.79 -19.81
C ASN A 214 1.24 -5.30 -20.76
N ASP A 215 0.35 -6.15 -20.25
CA ASP A 215 -0.72 -6.74 -21.04
C ASP A 215 -1.90 -5.77 -21.12
N ASN A 216 -2.53 -5.69 -22.29
CA ASN A 216 -3.80 -5.00 -22.41
C ASN A 216 -4.93 -5.81 -21.75
N LEU A 217 -6.10 -5.19 -21.57
CA LEU A 217 -7.25 -5.84 -20.91
C LEU A 217 -7.66 -7.17 -21.57
N SER A 218 -7.61 -7.26 -22.90
CA SER A 218 -7.97 -8.49 -23.62
C SER A 218 -6.99 -9.61 -23.34
N GLN A 219 -5.68 -9.30 -23.30
CA GLN A 219 -4.63 -10.25 -22.95
C GLN A 219 -4.73 -10.72 -21.50
N LEU A 220 -5.09 -9.82 -20.56
CA LEU A 220 -5.32 -10.21 -19.17
C LEU A 220 -6.54 -11.14 -19.04
N ARG A 221 -7.63 -10.85 -19.77
CA ARG A 221 -8.82 -11.70 -19.79
C ARG A 221 -8.61 -13.06 -20.44
N SER A 222 -7.58 -13.23 -21.29
CA SER A 222 -7.23 -14.55 -21.82
C SER A 222 -6.31 -15.34 -20.89
N LYS A 223 -5.61 -14.68 -19.97
CA LYS A 223 -4.70 -15.32 -18.99
C LYS A 223 -5.38 -15.68 -17.68
N TYR A 224 -6.39 -14.91 -17.30
CA TYR A 224 -7.13 -15.08 -16.05
C TYR A 224 -8.63 -15.07 -16.32
N ASP A 225 -9.38 -15.74 -15.46
CA ASP A 225 -10.84 -15.72 -15.55
C ASP A 225 -11.45 -14.32 -15.33
N GLU A 226 -12.71 -14.18 -15.74
CA GLU A 226 -13.46 -12.92 -15.61
C GLU A 226 -13.64 -12.50 -14.15
N SER A 227 -13.67 -13.45 -13.23
CA SER A 227 -13.93 -13.19 -11.82
C SER A 227 -12.74 -12.51 -11.12
N LEU A 228 -11.50 -12.87 -11.48
CA LEU A 228 -10.28 -12.23 -11.00
C LEU A 228 -10.13 -10.85 -11.63
N THR A 229 -10.25 -10.79 -12.96
CA THR A 229 -10.03 -9.55 -13.71
C THR A 229 -11.08 -8.48 -13.37
N SER A 230 -12.34 -8.84 -13.17
CA SER A 230 -13.42 -7.88 -12.82
C SER A 230 -13.28 -7.27 -11.43
N ARG A 231 -12.67 -7.98 -10.48
CA ARG A 231 -12.40 -7.44 -9.13
C ARG A 231 -11.18 -6.56 -9.07
N LEU A 232 -10.19 -6.85 -9.91
CA LEU A 232 -8.91 -6.16 -9.90
C LEU A 232 -8.89 -4.94 -10.82
N ILE A 233 -9.42 -5.09 -12.04
CA ILE A 233 -9.44 -4.05 -13.07
C ILE A 233 -10.68 -3.18 -12.89
N PRO A 234 -10.53 -1.89 -12.56
CA PRO A 234 -11.66 -0.99 -12.41
C PRO A 234 -12.35 -0.76 -13.76
N LYS A 235 -13.69 -0.65 -13.74
CA LYS A 235 -14.48 -0.25 -14.93
C LYS A 235 -14.37 1.24 -15.26
N ASP A 236 -13.99 2.04 -14.26
CA ASP A 236 -13.81 3.48 -14.37
C ASP A 236 -12.46 3.79 -15.03
N GLU A 237 -12.51 4.35 -16.23
CA GLU A 237 -11.32 4.67 -17.04
C GLU A 237 -10.39 5.67 -16.34
N GLN A 238 -10.90 6.52 -15.43
CA GLN A 238 -10.06 7.45 -14.67
C GLN A 238 -9.13 6.73 -13.68
N LYS A 239 -9.39 5.45 -13.41
CA LYS A 239 -8.55 4.58 -12.58
C LYS A 239 -7.57 3.74 -13.40
N ILE A 240 -7.54 3.94 -14.71
CA ILE A 240 -6.59 3.31 -15.62
C ILE A 240 -5.59 4.38 -16.08
N VAL A 241 -4.35 4.26 -15.63
CA VAL A 241 -3.25 5.14 -16.06
C VAL A 241 -2.55 4.48 -17.24
N LEU A 242 -2.75 5.03 -18.42
CA LEU A 242 -2.18 4.53 -19.67
C LEU A 242 -0.80 5.15 -19.94
N PHE A 243 0.22 4.30 -19.96
CA PHE A 243 1.60 4.62 -20.30
C PHE A 243 1.82 4.37 -21.78
N LYS A 244 1.32 5.27 -22.63
CA LYS A 244 1.45 5.20 -24.09
C LYS A 244 2.42 6.28 -24.57
N ASP A 245 3.19 5.99 -25.62
CA ASP A 245 4.07 6.95 -26.29
C ASP A 245 5.11 7.56 -25.33
N ILE A 246 5.57 6.77 -24.36
CA ILE A 246 6.66 7.10 -23.44
C ILE A 246 7.90 6.34 -23.89
N ASP A 247 9.00 7.08 -24.06
CA ASP A 247 10.35 6.57 -24.22
C ASP A 247 10.80 5.73 -23.03
N ASP A 248 11.78 4.85 -23.25
CA ASP A 248 12.29 3.98 -22.18
C ASP A 248 12.90 4.83 -21.05
N TYR A 249 12.27 4.78 -19.89
CA TYR A 249 12.66 5.54 -18.71
C TYR A 249 13.97 5.02 -18.10
N ARG A 250 14.40 3.80 -18.44
CA ARG A 250 15.68 3.25 -17.95
C ARG A 250 16.89 3.95 -18.55
N GLU A 251 16.71 4.63 -19.68
CA GLU A 251 17.78 5.37 -20.39
C GLU A 251 17.81 6.87 -20.02
N ALA A 252 16.92 7.30 -19.11
CA ALA A 252 16.66 8.72 -18.81
C ALA A 252 17.47 9.30 -17.67
#